data_AF-F2HIH4-F1
#
_entry.id   AF-F2HIH4-F1
#
_cell.length_a   1.000
_cell.length_b   1.000
_cell.length_c   1.000
_cell.angle_alpha   90.00
_cell.angle_beta   90.00
_cell.angle_gamma   90.00
#
_symmetry.space_group_name_H-M   'P 1'
#
loop_
_entity.id
_entity.type
_entity.pdbx_description
1 polymer ?
#
loop_
_entity_poly.entity_id
_entity_poly.type
_entity_poly.pdbx_seq_one_letter_code
_entity_poly.pdbx_strand_id
1 'polypeptide(L)'
;MIKKKILINTYNKDYVFTFYNENHTLGNILKNIACKNPFIEHVSYVVPHPSQNLFKLKMNSKIHQEIECLLLCLKNSNEIGILTDNLFCTKIEIRTKMLKHKVLQT
;
A
#
# COMPACT_ATOMS: atom_id res chain seq x y z
N MET A 1 -15.82 -11.71 -22.57
CA MET A 1 -16.36 -10.77 -21.56
C MET A 1 -15.19 -10.02 -20.94
N ILE A 2 -15.12 -8.68 -21.08
CA ILE A 2 -14.01 -7.88 -20.50
C ILE A 2 -14.14 -7.92 -18.98
N LYS A 3 -13.17 -8.53 -18.28
CA LYS A 3 -13.15 -8.54 -16.80
C LYS A 3 -12.82 -7.13 -16.31
N LYS A 4 -13.77 -6.47 -15.64
CA LYS A 4 -13.53 -5.18 -14.98
C LYS A 4 -12.48 -5.38 -13.88
N LYS A 5 -11.38 -4.63 -13.92
CA LYS A 5 -10.34 -4.67 -12.89
C LYS A 5 -10.58 -3.65 -11.77
N ILE A 6 -11.06 -2.46 -12.14
CA ILE A 6 -11.40 -1.37 -11.22
C ILE A 6 -12.77 -0.80 -11.61
N LEU A 7 -13.61 -0.52 -10.63
CA LEU A 7 -14.86 0.24 -10.76
C LEU A 7 -14.76 1.48 -9.87
N ILE A 8 -15.16 2.64 -10.39
CA ILE A 8 -15.10 3.92 -9.68
C ILE A 8 -16.54 4.40 -9.45
N ASN A 9 -16.90 4.60 -8.18
CA ASN A 9 -18.17 5.19 -7.78
C ASN A 9 -17.90 6.48 -7.02
N THR A 10 -18.70 7.51 -7.29
CA THR A 10 -18.65 8.78 -6.59
C THR A 10 -19.90 8.96 -5.74
N TYR A 11 -19.71 9.31 -4.47
CA TYR A 11 -20.80 9.58 -3.53
C TYR A 11 -20.54 10.93 -2.86
N ASN A 12 -21.27 11.96 -3.28
CA ASN A 12 -21.04 13.34 -2.87
C ASN A 12 -19.59 13.80 -3.14
N LYS A 13 -18.73 13.80 -2.11
CA LYS A 13 -17.31 14.16 -2.17
C LYS A 13 -16.37 12.96 -2.02
N ASP A 14 -16.91 11.78 -1.74
CA ASP A 14 -16.11 10.58 -1.54
C ASP A 14 -16.01 9.76 -2.82
N TYR A 15 -14.78 9.34 -3.15
CA TYR A 15 -14.53 8.38 -4.23
C TYR A 15 -14.35 6.99 -3.63
N VAL A 16 -15.06 6.01 -4.21
CA VAL A 16 -14.96 4.60 -3.84
C VAL A 16 -14.48 3.81 -5.04
N PHE A 17 -13.24 3.32 -4.95
CA PHE A 17 -12.60 2.48 -5.95
C PHE A 17 -12.75 1.02 -5.55
N THR A 18 -13.47 0.24 -6.35
CA THR A 18 -13.64 -1.20 -6.15
C THR A 18 -12.65 -1.95 -7.03
N PHE A 19 -11.72 -2.67 -6.42
CA PHE A 19 -10.72 -3.48 -7.11
C PHE A 19 -11.18 -4.94 -7.10
N TYR A 20 -11.26 -5.54 -8.28
CA TYR A 20 -11.65 -6.94 -8.45
C TYR A 20 -10.42 -7.85 -8.54
N ASN A 21 -10.56 -9.04 -7.95
CA ASN A 21 -9.49 -10.03 -7.83
C ASN A 21 -8.24 -9.47 -7.14
N GLU A 22 -8.46 -8.67 -6.10
CA GLU A 22 -7.44 -8.08 -5.24
C GLU A 22 -7.94 -8.12 -3.80
N ASN A 23 -7.01 -8.07 -2.85
CA ASN A 23 -7.29 -8.30 -1.43
C ASN A 23 -6.49 -7.34 -0.52
N HIS A 24 -6.31 -7.73 0.74
CA HIS A 24 -5.63 -6.95 1.77
C HIS A 24 -4.20 -6.53 1.40
N THR A 25 -3.50 -7.28 0.54
CA THR A 25 -2.13 -6.94 0.14
C THR A 25 -2.09 -5.59 -0.57
N LEU A 26 -2.79 -5.46 -1.70
CA LEU A 26 -2.87 -4.20 -2.43
C LEU A 26 -3.59 -3.12 -1.61
N GLY A 27 -4.67 -3.48 -0.91
CA GLY A 27 -5.44 -2.56 -0.06
C GLY A 27 -4.58 -1.88 1.01
N ASN A 28 -3.76 -2.65 1.75
CA ASN A 28 -2.86 -2.12 2.76
C ASN A 28 -1.77 -1.23 2.15
N ILE A 29 -1.17 -1.64 1.02
CA ILE A 29 -0.13 -0.87 0.34
C ILE A 29 -0.67 0.51 -0.05
N LEU A 30 -1.80 0.54 -0.77
CA LEU A 30 -2.41 1.79 -1.23
C LEU A 30 -2.83 2.67 -0.07
N LYS A 31 -3.46 2.11 0.98
CA LYS A 31 -3.84 2.87 2.17
C LYS A 31 -2.61 3.50 2.86
N ASN A 32 -1.52 2.75 3.01
CA ASN A 32 -0.31 3.26 3.66
C ASN A 32 0.39 4.35 2.84
N ILE A 33 0.42 4.23 1.51
CA ILE A 33 0.99 5.26 0.63
C ILE A 33 0.09 6.51 0.63
N ALA A 34 -1.23 6.31 0.51
CA ALA A 34 -2.20 7.40 0.50
C ALA A 34 -2.20 8.21 1.80
N CYS A 35 -2.07 7.56 2.97
CA CYS A 35 -1.95 8.25 4.25
C CYS A 35 -0.76 9.23 4.34
N LYS A 36 0.25 9.08 3.48
CA LYS A 36 1.42 9.98 3.43
C LYS A 36 1.23 11.16 2.49
N ASN A 37 0.17 11.18 1.68
CA ASN A 37 -0.12 12.27 0.77
C ASN A 37 -0.82 13.43 1.52
N PRO A 38 -0.23 14.64 1.60
CA PRO A 38 -0.79 15.75 2.37
C PRO A 38 -2.13 16.29 1.83
N PHE A 39 -2.47 15.96 0.58
CA PHE A 39 -3.74 16.36 -0.05
C PHE A 39 -4.89 15.41 0.27
N ILE A 40 -4.62 14.21 0.78
CA ILE A 40 -5.65 13.24 1.16
C ILE A 40 -6.07 13.51 2.60
N GLU A 41 -7.35 13.79 2.82
CA GLU A 41 -7.91 14.00 4.16
C GLU A 41 -8.32 12.68 4.81
N HIS A 42 -8.93 11.80 4.02
CA HIS A 42 -9.42 10.52 4.50
C HIS A 42 -9.13 9.42 3.50
N VAL A 43 -8.59 8.30 4.00
CA VAL A 43 -8.44 7.07 3.23
C VAL A 43 -8.72 5.87 4.11
N SER A 44 -9.49 4.94 3.58
CA SER A 44 -9.76 3.65 4.21
C SER A 44 -9.98 2.58 3.14
N TYR A 45 -9.79 1.32 3.49
CA TYR A 45 -10.20 0.22 2.62
C TYR A 45 -10.94 -0.85 3.42
N VAL A 46 -11.81 -1.58 2.74
CA VAL A 46 -12.57 -2.68 3.32
C VAL A 46 -12.70 -3.82 2.32
N VAL A 47 -12.55 -5.06 2.81
CA VAL A 47 -12.99 -6.26 2.10
C VAL A 47 -14.42 -6.55 2.57
N PRO A 48 -15.45 -6.35 1.72
CA PRO A 48 -16.84 -6.40 2.18
C PRO A 48 -17.25 -7.76 2.76
N HIS A 49 -16.70 -8.84 2.20
CA HIS A 49 -16.93 -10.20 2.68
C HIS A 49 -15.74 -11.10 2.29
N PRO A 50 -15.25 -12.01 3.16
CA PRO A 50 -14.08 -12.87 2.86
C PRO A 50 -14.23 -13.72 1.60
N SER A 51 -15.45 -14.16 1.27
CA SER A 51 -15.73 -14.95 0.06
C SER A 51 -15.78 -14.13 -1.23
N GLN A 52 -15.79 -12.79 -1.14
CA GLN A 52 -15.75 -11.93 -2.31
C GLN A 52 -14.31 -11.51 -2.58
N ASN A 53 -13.78 -11.87 -3.76
CA ASN A 53 -12.43 -11.48 -4.15
C ASN A 53 -12.42 -10.04 -4.70
N LEU A 54 -12.69 -9.08 -3.82
CA LEU A 54 -12.61 -7.66 -4.09
C LEU A 54 -12.36 -6.87 -2.80
N PHE A 55 -11.81 -5.67 -2.95
CA PHE A 55 -11.81 -4.68 -1.87
C PHE A 55 -12.29 -3.33 -2.40
N LYS A 56 -12.79 -2.51 -1.48
CA LYS A 56 -13.22 -1.13 -1.74
C LYS A 56 -12.26 -0.18 -1.04
N LEU A 57 -11.64 0.73 -1.77
CA LEU A 57 -10.83 1.84 -1.28
C LEU A 57 -11.67 3.10 -1.32
N LYS A 58 -11.84 3.76 -0.18
CA LYS A 58 -12.51 5.04 -0.07
C LYS A 58 -11.44 6.13 0.08
N MET A 59 -11.52 7.18 -0.73
CA MET A 59 -10.62 8.33 -0.69
C MET A 59 -11.41 9.64 -0.74
N ASN A 60 -10.91 10.63 -0.02
CA ASN A 60 -11.39 12.00 -0.05
C ASN A 60 -10.19 12.95 0.08
N SER A 61 -10.10 13.92 -0.81
CA SER A 61 -8.98 14.86 -0.91
C SER A 61 -9.42 16.32 -0.84
N LYS A 62 -8.52 17.18 -0.35
CA LYS A 62 -8.72 18.64 -0.25
C LYS A 62 -8.94 19.31 -1.60
N ILE A 63 -8.32 18.74 -2.63
CA ILE A 63 -8.20 19.32 -3.96
C ILE A 63 -9.16 18.67 -4.98
N HIS A 64 -9.97 17.69 -4.56
CA HIS A 64 -10.90 16.96 -5.42
C HIS A 64 -10.24 16.31 -6.65
N GLN A 65 -9.08 15.68 -6.44
CA GLN A 65 -8.29 14.98 -7.46
C GLN A 65 -8.00 13.53 -7.03
N GLU A 66 -9.04 12.80 -6.62
CA GLU A 66 -8.92 11.45 -6.06
C GLU A 66 -8.38 10.43 -7.08
N ILE A 67 -8.68 10.62 -8.37
CA ILE A 67 -8.19 9.74 -9.44
C ILE A 67 -6.68 9.91 -9.60
N GLU A 68 -6.20 11.15 -9.66
CA GLU A 68 -4.77 11.48 -9.74
C GLU A 68 -4.03 11.01 -8.49
N CYS A 69 -4.62 11.21 -7.31
CA CYS A 69 -4.10 10.70 -6.05
C CYS A 69 -3.95 9.17 -6.08
N LEU A 70 -4.94 8.44 -6.60
CA LEU A 70 -4.87 7.00 -6.74
C LEU A 70 -3.78 6.57 -7.74
N LEU A 71 -3.68 7.23 -8.89
CA LEU A 71 -2.65 6.94 -9.90
C LEU A 71 -1.25 7.14 -9.33
N LEU A 72 -1.04 8.21 -8.57
CA LEU A 72 0.22 8.46 -7.87
C LEU A 72 0.53 7.37 -6.84
N CYS A 73 -0.48 6.93 -6.07
CA CYS A 73 -0.30 5.84 -5.11
C CYS A 73 0.11 4.53 -5.80
N LEU A 74 -0.50 4.19 -6.93
CA LEU A 74 -0.16 3.01 -7.73
C LEU A 74 1.27 3.10 -8.28
N LYS A 75 1.65 4.27 -8.82
CA LYS A 75 3.02 4.51 -9.31
C LYS A 75 4.06 4.32 -8.20
N ASN A 76 3.85 4.95 -7.05
CA ASN A 76 4.75 4.84 -5.90
C ASN A 76 4.83 3.40 -5.38
N SER A 77 3.73 2.64 -5.41
CA SER A 77 3.73 1.24 -5.01
C SER A 77 4.62 0.36 -5.89
N ASN A 78 4.61 0.61 -7.20
CA ASN A 78 5.45 -0.09 -8.16
C ASN A 78 6.93 0.27 -7.98
N GLU A 79 7.23 1.55 -7.77
CA GLU A 79 8.60 2.01 -7.51
C GLU A 79 9.19 1.36 -6.25
N ILE A 80 8.40 1.25 -5.16
CA ILE A 80 8.83 0.53 -3.96
C ILE A 80 9.16 -0.93 -4.29
N GLY A 81 8.31 -1.61 -5.07
CA GLY A 81 8.55 -2.98 -5.50
C GLY A 81 9.89 -3.15 -6.24
N ILE A 82 10.15 -2.29 -7.23
CA ILE A 82 11.40 -2.29 -8.01
C ILE A 82 12.61 -2.03 -7.09
N LEU A 83 12.51 -1.03 -6.21
CA LEU A 83 13.61 -0.70 -5.28
C LEU A 83 13.91 -1.85 -4.32
N THR A 84 12.86 -2.51 -3.80
CA THR A 84 13.06 -3.68 -2.94
C THR A 84 13.71 -4.84 -3.68
N ASP A 85 13.29 -5.12 -4.91
CA ASP A 85 13.85 -6.21 -5.73
C ASP A 85 15.35 -5.98 -6.02
N ASN A 86 15.71 -4.75 -6.39
CA ASN A 86 17.11 -4.34 -6.58
C ASN A 86 17.95 -4.47 -5.29
N LEU A 87 17.37 -4.11 -4.14
CA LEU A 87 18.04 -4.25 -2.84
C LEU A 87 18.30 -5.71 -2.49
N PHE A 88 17.31 -6.61 -2.68
CA PHE A 88 17.46 -8.04 -2.39
C PHE A 88 18.40 -8.76 -3.35
N CYS A 89 18.62 -8.22 -4.55
CA CYS A 89 19.69 -8.67 -5.45
C CYS A 89 21.10 -8.28 -4.96
N THR A 90 21.22 -7.41 -3.95
CA THR A 90 22.51 -6.99 -3.38
C THR A 90 22.91 -7.91 -2.20
N LYS A 91 24.21 -8.16 -2.03
CA LYS A 91 24.73 -9.00 -0.93
C LYS A 91 24.39 -8.37 0.44
N ILE A 92 23.59 -9.08 1.25
CA ILE A 92 23.28 -8.70 2.63
C ILE A 92 24.40 -9.23 3.54
N GLU A 93 25.15 -8.33 4.20
CA GLU A 93 26.16 -8.72 5.21
C GLU A 93 25.62 -8.48 6.63
N ILE A 94 25.49 -9.55 7.41
CA ILE A 94 25.13 -9.49 8.83
C ILE A 94 26.41 -9.40 9.66
N ARG A 95 26.62 -8.29 10.38
CA ARG A 95 27.70 -8.17 11.38
C ARG A 95 27.15 -8.41 12.79
N THR A 96 27.37 -9.60 13.32
CA THR A 96 27.18 -9.89 14.75
C THR A 96 28.44 -9.49 15.53
N LYS A 97 28.32 -8.53 16.45
CA LYS A 97 29.35 -8.30 17.48
C LYS A 97 29.17 -9.37 18.56
N MET A 98 30.10 -10.32 18.66
CA MET A 98 30.18 -11.17 19.85
C MET A 98 30.54 -10.29 21.05
N LEU A 99 29.64 -10.23 22.05
CA LEU A 99 29.95 -9.67 23.36
C LEU A 99 31.00 -10.55 24.02
N LYS A 100 32.25 -10.07 24.12
CA LYS A 100 33.27 -10.71 24.95
C LYS A 100 32.84 -10.57 26.41
N HIS A 101 32.22 -11.60 26.99
CA HIS A 101 32.15 -11.72 28.44
C HIS A 101 33.58 -11.94 28.95
N LYS A 102 34.11 -10.93 29.65
CA LYS A 102 35.30 -11.11 30.51
C LYS A 102 34.91 -12.11 31.58
N VAL A 103 35.35 -13.36 31.43
CA VAL A 103 35.42 -14.29 32.56
C VAL A 103 36.43 -13.67 33.52
N LEU A 104 35.94 -13.17 34.66
CA LEU A 104 36.78 -12.81 35.80
C LEU A 104 37.47 -14.11 36.25
N GLN A 105 38.75 -14.25 35.91
CA GLN A 105 39.61 -15.22 36.59
C GLN A 105 39.95 -14.64 37.96
N THR A 106 39.68 -15.48 38.96
CA THR A 106 39.83 -15.31 40.42
C THR A 106 41.19 -14.81 40.85
#